data_AF-A0A2T3XWB9-F1
#
_entry.id   AF-A0A2T3XWB9-F1
#
_cell.length_a   1.000
_cell.length_b   1.000
_cell.length_c   1.000
_cell.angle_alpha   90.00
_cell.angle_beta   90.00
_cell.angle_gamma   90.00
#
_symmetry.space_group_name_H-M   'P 1'
#
loop_
_entity.id
_entity.type
_entity.pdbx_description
1 polymer ?
#
loop_
_entity_poly.entity_id
_entity_poly.type
_entity_poly.pdbx_seq_one_letter_code
_entity_poly.pdbx_strand_id
1 'polypeptide(L)'
;MLDREGFRPNVGIILLNAHNEVFWGKRLREHSWQFPQGGIKYGETPLQAMYRELHEETGLLPEHVKIIGRTRDWLRYEVPDKFIKREVRGHYRGQKQIWFLLRMLGRDCDICLRATDHPEFDAWRWNDYWVPLDCVIEFKRDVYQLALTELSRYLRRPAPRHGQNGHGHREGAGSRYGRRSPCAPCPPEGEHDERTMAAGTIASVEQEGASPPDAPCSETSTILILPE
;
A
#
# COMPACT_ATOMS: atom_id res chain seq x y z
N MET A 1 -25.30 1.04 -3.65
CA MET A 1 -26.02 -0.18 -4.08
C MET A 1 -25.86 -1.27 -3.03
N LEU A 2 -26.94 -1.94 -2.66
CA LEU A 2 -26.93 -3.06 -1.70
C LEU A 2 -27.27 -4.36 -2.43
N ASP A 3 -26.75 -5.48 -1.95
CA ASP A 3 -27.20 -6.79 -2.42
C ASP A 3 -28.54 -7.19 -1.79
N ARG A 4 -29.06 -8.36 -2.18
CA ARG A 4 -30.33 -8.90 -1.69
C ARG A 4 -30.33 -9.18 -0.18
N GLU A 5 -29.17 -9.30 0.42
CA GLU A 5 -28.97 -9.57 1.85
C GLU A 5 -28.71 -8.29 2.65
N GLY A 6 -28.65 -7.13 1.98
CA GLY A 6 -28.41 -5.83 2.62
C GLY A 6 -26.93 -5.46 2.81
N PHE A 7 -26.00 -6.18 2.16
CA PHE A 7 -24.58 -5.88 2.22
C PHE A 7 -24.12 -4.99 1.05
N ARG A 8 -23.35 -3.94 1.36
CA ARG A 8 -22.70 -3.09 0.34
C ARG A 8 -21.39 -3.76 -0.12
N PRO A 9 -21.19 -3.99 -1.43
CA PRO A 9 -19.91 -4.46 -1.96
C PRO A 9 -18.84 -3.37 -1.86
N ASN A 10 -17.70 -3.73 -1.28
CA ASN A 10 -16.55 -2.84 -1.08
C ASN A 10 -15.25 -3.59 -1.42
N VAL A 11 -14.17 -2.82 -1.55
CA VAL A 11 -12.80 -3.31 -1.65
C VAL A 11 -11.98 -2.76 -0.49
N GLY A 12 -11.05 -3.56 0.02
CA GLY A 12 -10.06 -3.13 1.01
C GLY A 12 -8.65 -3.30 0.45
N ILE A 13 -7.73 -2.41 0.84
CA ILE A 13 -6.37 -2.38 0.32
C ILE A 13 -5.39 -2.51 1.47
N ILE A 14 -4.54 -3.54 1.43
CA ILE A 14 -3.35 -3.63 2.26
C ILE A 14 -2.15 -3.28 1.37
N LEU A 15 -1.61 -2.08 1.55
CA LEU A 15 -0.45 -1.61 0.80
C LEU A 15 0.82 -1.87 1.62
N LEU A 16 1.75 -2.64 1.06
CA LEU A 16 3.04 -2.95 1.66
C LEU A 16 4.14 -2.07 1.11
N ASN A 17 5.05 -1.60 1.96
CA ASN A 17 6.32 -1.01 1.52
C ASN A 17 7.40 -2.10 1.25
N ALA A 18 8.64 -1.69 1.01
CA ALA A 18 9.76 -2.63 0.79
C ALA A 18 10.12 -3.49 2.02
N HIS A 19 9.77 -3.02 3.22
CA HIS A 19 10.04 -3.66 4.50
C HIS A 19 8.93 -4.62 4.98
N ASN A 20 7.86 -4.80 4.18
CA ASN A 20 6.62 -5.50 4.57
C ASN A 20 5.83 -4.81 5.68
N GLU A 21 6.06 -3.52 5.90
CA GLU A 21 5.18 -2.70 6.72
C GLU A 21 3.96 -2.30 5.88
N VAL A 22 2.82 -2.13 6.53
CA VAL A 22 1.55 -1.79 5.91
C VAL A 22 1.24 -0.31 6.07
N PHE A 23 0.62 0.26 5.05
CA PHE A 23 0.06 1.60 5.12
C PHE A 23 -1.07 1.63 6.15
N TRP A 24 -1.03 2.60 7.06
CA TRP A 24 -2.03 2.79 8.09
C TRP A 24 -2.49 4.25 8.07
N GLY A 25 -3.75 4.48 7.69
CA GLY A 25 -4.33 5.81 7.55
C GLY A 25 -5.12 6.21 8.78
N LYS A 26 -4.92 7.44 9.27
CA LYS A 26 -5.72 8.05 10.33
C LYS A 26 -6.92 8.75 9.72
N ARG A 27 -8.12 8.39 10.16
CA ARG A 27 -9.37 8.94 9.63
C ARG A 27 -9.48 10.44 9.94
N LEU A 28 -9.93 11.21 8.95
CA LEU A 28 -10.14 12.64 9.09
C LEU A 28 -11.13 12.92 10.21
N ARG A 29 -10.73 13.76 11.18
CA ARG A 29 -11.54 14.16 12.36
C ARG A 29 -11.88 13.03 13.33
N GLU A 30 -11.23 11.87 13.23
CA GLU A 30 -11.34 10.79 14.19
C GLU A 30 -9.95 10.37 14.69
N HIS A 31 -9.90 9.70 15.85
CA HIS A 31 -8.66 9.11 16.37
C HIS A 31 -8.48 7.64 15.97
N SER A 32 -9.35 7.14 15.09
CA SER A 32 -9.31 5.77 14.60
C SER A 32 -8.44 5.66 13.35
N TRP A 33 -7.76 4.52 13.24
CA TRP A 33 -6.90 4.21 12.11
C TRP A 33 -7.44 3.00 11.34
N GLN A 34 -7.24 2.98 10.04
CA GLN A 34 -7.71 1.89 9.18
C GLN A 34 -6.88 1.74 7.90
N PHE A 35 -7.13 0.63 7.20
CA PHE A 35 -6.69 0.45 5.82
C PHE A 35 -7.57 1.25 4.85
N PRO A 36 -7.05 1.60 3.66
CA PRO A 36 -7.84 2.17 2.59
C PRO A 36 -8.96 1.23 2.13
N GLN A 37 -10.16 1.77 1.95
CA GLN A 37 -11.33 0.97 1.58
C GLN A 37 -12.49 1.80 1.04
N GLY A 38 -13.08 1.34 -0.06
CA GLY A 38 -14.28 1.97 -0.59
C GLY A 38 -15.19 1.07 -1.41
N GLY A 39 -16.24 1.70 -1.94
CA GLY A 39 -17.41 1.01 -2.50
C GLY A 39 -17.20 0.60 -3.93
N ILE A 40 -17.70 -0.58 -4.30
CA ILE A 40 -17.74 -0.97 -5.72
C ILE A 40 -18.97 -0.32 -6.37
N LYS A 41 -18.74 0.52 -7.40
CA LYS A 41 -19.80 1.19 -8.16
C LYS A 41 -20.50 0.21 -9.11
N TYR A 42 -21.69 0.57 -9.59
CA TYR A 42 -22.42 -0.30 -10.51
C TYR A 42 -21.66 -0.48 -11.83
N GLY A 43 -21.50 -1.73 -12.27
CA GLY A 43 -20.73 -2.07 -13.47
C GLY A 43 -19.20 -2.06 -13.28
N GLU A 44 -18.72 -1.71 -12.10
CA GLU A 44 -17.28 -1.69 -11.78
C GLU A 44 -16.81 -3.08 -11.33
N THR A 45 -15.67 -3.54 -11.85
CA THR A 45 -15.02 -4.75 -11.34
C THR A 45 -14.30 -4.45 -10.01
N PRO A 46 -14.11 -5.45 -9.12
CA PRO A 46 -13.35 -5.23 -7.88
C PRO A 46 -11.94 -4.66 -8.12
N LEU A 47 -11.31 -5.01 -9.24
CA LEU A 47 -10.01 -4.50 -9.62
C LEU A 47 -10.04 -3.00 -9.98
N GLN A 48 -11.05 -2.58 -10.75
CA GLN A 48 -11.24 -1.17 -11.11
C GLN A 48 -11.56 -0.34 -9.88
N ALA A 49 -12.46 -0.82 -9.02
CA ALA A 49 -12.78 -0.17 -7.75
C ALA A 49 -11.52 0.00 -6.92
N MET A 50 -10.70 -1.05 -6.78
CA MET A 50 -9.45 -0.99 -6.03
C MET A 50 -8.52 0.12 -6.51
N TYR A 51 -8.28 0.24 -7.83
CA TYR A 51 -7.41 1.32 -8.33
C TYR A 51 -8.01 2.71 -8.15
N ARG A 52 -9.34 2.85 -8.27
CA ARG A 52 -10.02 4.11 -8.02
C ARG A 52 -9.89 4.51 -6.55
N GLU A 53 -10.22 3.63 -5.61
CA GLU A 53 -10.10 3.90 -4.16
C GLU A 53 -8.64 4.15 -3.76
N LEU A 54 -7.69 3.40 -4.35
CA LEU A 54 -6.26 3.65 -4.14
C LEU A 54 -5.89 5.10 -4.50
N HIS A 55 -6.30 5.55 -5.69
CA HIS A 55 -6.03 6.92 -6.12
C HIS A 55 -6.79 7.95 -5.27
N GLU A 56 -8.06 7.71 -4.97
CA GLU A 56 -8.91 8.64 -4.20
C GLU A 56 -8.38 8.87 -2.78
N GLU A 57 -7.92 7.81 -2.11
CA GLU A 57 -7.51 7.85 -0.71
C GLU A 57 -6.01 8.10 -0.50
N THR A 58 -5.16 7.67 -1.43
CA THR A 58 -3.68 7.76 -1.29
C THR A 58 -2.99 8.58 -2.37
N GLY A 59 -3.69 8.96 -3.44
CA GLY A 59 -3.11 9.63 -4.61
C GLY A 59 -2.23 8.71 -5.49
N LEU A 60 -2.08 7.44 -5.12
CA LEU A 60 -1.23 6.51 -5.87
C LEU A 60 -1.89 6.06 -7.18
N LEU A 61 -1.07 6.02 -8.23
CA LEU A 61 -1.46 5.54 -9.55
C LEU A 61 -1.13 4.05 -9.72
N PRO A 62 -1.73 3.35 -10.71
CA PRO A 62 -1.45 1.94 -10.95
C PRO A 62 0.04 1.61 -11.15
N GLU A 63 0.83 2.52 -11.72
CA GLU A 63 2.28 2.38 -11.90
C GLU A 63 3.08 2.43 -10.59
N HIS A 64 2.54 3.04 -9.54
CA HIS A 64 3.20 3.13 -8.23
C HIS A 64 3.05 1.86 -7.40
N VAL A 65 2.24 0.89 -7.85
CA VAL A 65 1.92 -0.31 -7.08
C VAL A 65 1.96 -1.58 -7.93
N LYS A 66 2.05 -2.72 -7.25
CA LYS A 66 1.89 -4.04 -7.85
C LYS A 66 0.99 -4.92 -7.00
N ILE A 67 -0.01 -5.54 -7.63
CA ILE A 67 -0.86 -6.53 -6.96
C ILE A 67 -0.04 -7.79 -6.68
N ILE A 68 0.03 -8.19 -5.41
CA ILE A 68 0.68 -9.43 -4.96
C ILE A 68 -0.36 -10.54 -4.80
N GLY A 69 -1.56 -10.19 -4.34
CA GLY A 69 -2.62 -11.15 -4.11
C GLY A 69 -3.94 -10.48 -3.78
N ARG A 70 -4.99 -11.30 -3.66
CA ARG A 70 -6.31 -10.89 -3.17
C ARG A 70 -6.94 -12.02 -2.37
N THR A 71 -7.93 -11.70 -1.53
CA THR A 71 -8.75 -12.73 -0.89
C THR A 71 -9.54 -13.51 -1.94
N ARG A 72 -9.74 -14.80 -1.69
CA ARG A 72 -10.49 -15.68 -2.59
C ARG A 72 -11.97 -15.35 -2.58
N ASP A 73 -12.50 -15.22 -1.37
CA ASP A 73 -13.91 -15.02 -1.09
C ASP A 73 -14.19 -13.64 -0.47
N TRP A 74 -15.47 -13.29 -0.45
CA TRP A 74 -15.96 -12.08 0.18
C TRP A 74 -15.95 -12.23 1.70
N LEU A 75 -15.23 -11.33 2.38
CA LEU A 75 -15.27 -11.19 3.82
C LEU A 75 -16.43 -10.27 4.20
N ARG A 76 -17.24 -10.68 5.17
CA ARG A 76 -18.45 -9.94 5.56
C ARG A 76 -18.35 -9.50 7.00
N TYR A 77 -18.84 -8.30 7.28
CA TYR A 77 -19.11 -7.86 8.64
C TYR A 77 -20.44 -7.12 8.70
N GLU A 78 -21.11 -7.28 9.83
CA GLU A 78 -22.34 -6.57 10.12
C GLU A 78 -22.02 -5.27 10.85
N VAL A 79 -22.77 -4.22 10.53
CA VAL A 79 -22.63 -2.93 11.21
C VAL A 79 -23.70 -2.89 12.30
N PRO A 80 -23.34 -2.73 13.58
CA PRO A 80 -24.33 -2.61 14.63
C PRO A 80 -25.29 -1.44 14.38
N ASP A 81 -26.58 -1.64 14.68
CA ASP A 81 -27.67 -0.68 14.47
C ASP A 81 -27.38 0.75 14.96
N LYS A 82 -26.59 0.89 16.04
CA LYS A 82 -26.19 2.19 16.62
C LYS A 82 -25.34 3.05 15.66
N PHE A 83 -24.69 2.43 14.69
CA PHE A 83 -23.88 3.08 13.66
C PHE A 83 -24.61 3.21 12.31
N ILE A 84 -25.84 2.68 12.21
CA ILE A 84 -26.65 2.77 11.00
C ILE A 84 -27.54 4.00 11.10
N LYS A 85 -27.52 4.85 10.07
CA LYS A 85 -28.45 5.99 9.98
C LYS A 85 -29.89 5.49 10.05
N ARG A 86 -30.75 6.21 10.81
CA ARG A 86 -32.15 5.83 11.03
C ARG A 86 -32.93 5.56 9.74
N GLU A 87 -32.63 6.31 8.68
CA GLU A 87 -33.29 6.26 7.37
C GLU A 87 -33.02 4.96 6.59
N VAL A 88 -31.88 4.32 6.80
CA VAL A 88 -31.46 3.09 6.09
C VAL A 88 -31.53 1.84 6.97
N ARG A 89 -31.96 2.01 8.22
CA ARG A 89 -32.08 0.94 9.21
C ARG A 89 -33.13 -0.09 8.73
N GLY A 90 -32.71 -1.36 8.63
CA GLY A 90 -33.53 -2.47 8.12
C GLY A 90 -33.24 -2.88 6.67
N HIS A 91 -32.70 -1.98 5.83
CA HIS A 91 -32.27 -2.30 4.47
C HIS A 91 -30.75 -2.54 4.38
N TYR A 92 -29.99 -1.84 5.22
CA TYR A 92 -28.54 -1.99 5.32
C TYR A 92 -28.17 -2.89 6.50
N ARG A 93 -27.40 -3.95 6.25
CA ARG A 93 -26.87 -4.86 7.27
C ARG A 93 -25.38 -4.69 7.52
N GLY A 94 -24.61 -4.37 6.48
CA GLY A 94 -23.17 -4.21 6.62
C GLY A 94 -22.42 -4.16 5.31
N GLN A 95 -21.16 -4.59 5.33
CA GLN A 95 -20.32 -4.61 4.14
C GLN A 95 -19.82 -6.02 3.82
N LYS A 96 -19.65 -6.27 2.53
CA LYS A 96 -18.89 -7.41 2.01
C LYS A 96 -17.69 -6.87 1.24
N GLN A 97 -16.52 -7.40 1.53
CA GLN A 97 -15.25 -6.88 1.07
C GLN A 97 -14.42 -7.95 0.37
N ILE A 98 -13.79 -7.57 -0.75
CA ILE A 98 -12.63 -8.27 -1.29
C ILE A 98 -11.40 -7.45 -0.93
N TRP A 99 -10.39 -8.11 -0.37
CA TRP A 99 -9.16 -7.45 0.04
C TRP A 99 -8.05 -7.70 -0.97
N PHE A 100 -7.32 -6.66 -1.32
CA PHE A 100 -6.15 -6.70 -2.18
C PHE A 100 -4.88 -6.45 -1.37
N LEU A 101 -3.84 -7.24 -1.64
CA LEU A 101 -2.50 -7.00 -1.15
C LEU A 101 -1.67 -6.38 -2.26
N LEU A 102 -1.20 -5.16 -2.04
CA LEU A 102 -0.37 -4.41 -2.97
C LEU A 102 1.05 -4.27 -2.43
N ARG A 103 2.02 -4.17 -3.33
CA ARG A 103 3.38 -3.72 -3.05
C ARG A 103 3.56 -2.33 -3.61
N MET A 104 4.05 -1.40 -2.81
CA MET A 104 4.54 -0.12 -3.27
C MET A 104 5.81 -0.31 -4.12
N LEU A 105 5.78 0.23 -5.34
CA LEU A 105 6.92 0.35 -6.24
C LEU A 105 7.43 1.80 -6.33
N GLY A 106 6.56 2.77 -6.03
CA GLY A 106 6.90 4.19 -5.94
C GLY A 106 7.65 4.56 -4.66
N ARG A 107 7.71 5.85 -4.38
CA ARG A 107 8.34 6.46 -3.21
C ARG A 107 7.27 6.97 -2.25
N ASP A 108 7.62 7.09 -0.98
CA ASP A 108 6.73 7.64 0.06
C ASP A 108 6.19 9.04 -0.30
N CYS A 109 6.95 9.85 -1.05
CA CYS A 109 6.51 11.16 -1.54
C CYS A 109 5.42 11.12 -2.62
N ASP A 110 5.16 9.95 -3.21
CA ASP A 110 4.07 9.77 -4.19
C ASP A 110 2.70 9.62 -3.49
N ILE A 111 2.69 9.39 -2.18
CA ILE A 111 1.45 9.34 -1.38
C ILE A 111 0.97 10.76 -1.12
N CYS A 112 -0.21 11.09 -1.65
CA CYS A 112 -0.87 12.37 -1.48
C CYS A 112 -2.31 12.18 -0.98
N LEU A 113 -2.52 12.32 0.33
CA LEU A 113 -3.85 12.24 0.96
C LEU A 113 -4.78 13.42 0.62
N ARG A 114 -4.31 14.37 -0.19
CA ARG A 114 -5.05 15.57 -0.63
C ARG A 114 -5.22 15.59 -2.15
N ALA A 115 -5.06 14.44 -2.81
CA ALA A 115 -5.25 14.31 -4.24
C ALA A 115 -6.71 14.53 -4.68
N THR A 116 -7.66 14.40 -3.75
CA THR A 116 -9.10 14.54 -4.01
C THR A 116 -9.78 15.53 -3.06
N ASP A 117 -10.95 16.02 -3.45
CA ASP A 117 -11.76 17.00 -2.70
C ASP A 117 -12.43 16.41 -1.44
N HIS A 118 -12.40 15.07 -1.30
CA HIS A 118 -13.04 14.35 -0.20
C HIS A 118 -12.06 13.36 0.46
N PRO A 119 -11.02 13.87 1.15
CA PRO A 119 -10.00 13.03 1.74
C PRO A 119 -10.56 12.24 2.95
N GLU A 120 -10.42 10.91 2.92
CA GLU A 120 -10.80 10.06 4.06
C GLU A 120 -9.76 10.11 5.20
N PHE A 121 -8.50 10.38 4.86
CA PHE A 121 -7.38 10.41 5.81
C PHE A 121 -6.80 11.81 6.02
N ASP A 122 -6.31 12.08 7.22
CA ASP A 122 -5.56 13.30 7.55
C ASP A 122 -4.06 13.08 7.76
N ALA A 123 -3.69 11.85 8.11
CA ALA A 123 -2.31 11.42 8.30
C ALA A 123 -2.18 9.95 7.95
N TRP A 124 -0.95 9.51 7.72
CA TRP A 124 -0.63 8.11 7.49
C TRP A 124 0.72 7.77 8.12
N ARG A 125 0.95 6.48 8.35
CA ARG A 125 2.26 5.94 8.74
C ARG A 125 2.44 4.51 8.21
N TRP A 126 3.68 4.07 8.13
CA TRP A 126 3.98 2.64 8.03
C TRP A 126 3.82 1.98 9.40
N ASN A 127 3.20 0.80 9.44
CA ASN A 127 3.02 0.00 10.64
C ASN A 127 3.43 -1.44 10.36
N ASP A 128 3.79 -2.21 11.39
CA ASP A 128 3.97 -3.65 11.26
C ASP A 128 2.75 -4.32 10.62
N TYR A 129 3.00 -5.38 9.85
CA TYR A 129 1.95 -6.12 9.13
C TYR A 129 0.80 -6.55 10.04
N TRP A 130 1.13 -7.03 11.23
CA TRP A 130 0.17 -7.39 12.26
C TRP A 130 -0.23 -6.15 13.04
N VAL A 131 -1.16 -5.38 12.46
CA VAL A 131 -1.68 -4.18 13.08
C VAL A 131 -2.41 -4.51 14.39
N PRO A 132 -2.28 -3.68 15.44
CA PRO A 132 -3.03 -3.86 16.68
C PRO A 132 -4.52 -3.67 16.42
N LEU A 133 -5.30 -4.75 16.53
CA LEU A 133 -6.75 -4.74 16.32
C LEU A 133 -7.49 -3.85 17.33
N ASP A 134 -6.86 -3.53 18.46
CA ASP A 134 -7.42 -2.62 19.46
C ASP A 134 -7.62 -1.19 18.92
N CYS A 135 -6.79 -0.77 17.97
CA CYS A 135 -6.92 0.51 17.27
C CYS A 135 -8.02 0.51 16.18
N VAL A 136 -8.55 -0.67 15.86
CA VAL A 136 -9.62 -0.88 14.87
C VAL A 136 -10.96 -0.99 15.59
N ILE A 137 -12.00 -0.42 15.00
CA ILE A 137 -13.34 -0.57 15.54
C ILE A 137 -13.75 -2.05 15.61
N GLU A 138 -14.37 -2.42 16.73
CA GLU A 138 -14.66 -3.79 17.13
C GLU A 138 -15.24 -4.67 16.02
N PHE A 139 -16.30 -4.22 15.35
CA PHE A 139 -16.99 -5.01 14.33
C PHE A 139 -16.19 -5.22 13.03
N LYS A 140 -15.07 -4.52 12.83
CA LYS A 140 -14.17 -4.73 11.68
C LYS A 140 -13.01 -5.68 12.01
N ARG A 141 -12.75 -5.96 13.30
CA ARG A 141 -11.55 -6.69 13.76
C ARG A 141 -11.43 -8.08 13.13
N ASP A 142 -12.54 -8.83 13.07
CA ASP A 142 -12.55 -10.18 12.50
C ASP A 142 -12.22 -10.18 11.01
N VAL A 143 -12.76 -9.21 10.25
CA VAL A 143 -12.48 -9.09 8.81
C VAL A 143 -11.02 -8.72 8.57
N TYR A 144 -10.45 -7.85 9.41
CA TYR A 144 -9.03 -7.50 9.35
C TYR A 144 -8.16 -8.72 9.65
N GLN A 145 -8.47 -9.46 10.71
CA GLN A 145 -7.75 -10.68 11.08
C GLN A 145 -7.80 -11.71 9.95
N LEU A 146 -8.97 -11.95 9.35
CA LEU A 146 -9.13 -12.87 8.23
C LEU A 146 -8.33 -12.43 7.00
N ALA A 147 -8.42 -11.16 6.62
CA ALA A 147 -7.72 -10.60 5.47
C ALA A 147 -6.19 -10.70 5.64
N LEU A 148 -5.66 -10.26 6.79
CA LEU A 148 -4.24 -10.33 7.11
C LEU A 148 -3.75 -11.78 7.18
N THR A 149 -4.54 -12.67 7.80
CA THR A 149 -4.18 -14.09 7.87
C THR A 149 -4.12 -14.72 6.49
N GLU A 150 -5.12 -14.51 5.64
CA GLU A 150 -5.15 -15.08 4.29
C GLU A 150 -4.02 -14.54 3.41
N LEU A 151 -3.74 -13.24 3.51
CA LEU A 151 -2.77 -12.55 2.65
C LEU A 151 -1.33 -12.66 3.15
N SER A 152 -1.11 -13.05 4.42
CA SER A 152 0.22 -13.23 5.02
C SER A 152 1.12 -14.21 4.24
N ARG A 153 0.52 -15.19 3.54
CA ARG A 153 1.24 -16.17 2.71
C ARG A 153 2.07 -15.53 1.58
N TYR A 154 1.71 -14.32 1.18
CA TYR A 154 2.38 -13.57 0.11
C TYR A 154 3.53 -12.68 0.61
N LEU A 155 3.74 -12.57 1.93
CA LEU A 155 4.85 -11.80 2.51
C LEU A 155 6.21 -12.47 2.32
N ARG A 156 6.21 -13.80 2.17
CA ARG A 156 7.43 -14.54 1.86
C ARG A 156 7.84 -14.23 0.43
N ARG A 157 8.82 -13.34 0.29
CA ARG A 157 9.50 -13.10 -0.99
C ARG A 157 10.02 -14.45 -1.49
N PRO A 158 9.65 -14.93 -2.69
CA PRO A 158 10.46 -15.95 -3.35
C PRO A 158 11.84 -15.32 -3.48
N ALA A 159 12.84 -15.90 -2.80
CA ALA A 159 14.22 -15.47 -2.98
C ALA A 159 14.50 -15.43 -4.49
N PRO A 160 15.19 -14.41 -5.01
CA PRO A 160 15.64 -14.46 -6.39
C PRO A 160 16.45 -15.75 -6.51
N ARG A 161 15.99 -16.69 -7.35
CA ARG A 161 16.75 -17.89 -7.68
C ARG A 161 18.05 -17.41 -8.31
N HIS A 162 19.09 -17.25 -7.50
CA HIS A 162 20.45 -17.08 -7.98
C HIS A 162 20.71 -18.28 -8.87
N GLY A 163 20.95 -18.04 -10.15
CA GLY A 163 21.16 -19.06 -11.16
C GLY A 163 22.37 -19.90 -10.80
N GLN A 164 22.14 -21.01 -10.11
CA GLN A 164 23.05 -22.14 -10.13
C GLN A 164 22.70 -22.95 -11.37
N ASN A 165 23.50 -22.80 -12.41
CA ASN A 165 23.76 -23.88 -13.36
C ASN A 165 25.23 -23.79 -13.76
N GLY A 166 26.08 -24.37 -12.91
CA GLY A 166 27.34 -24.95 -13.34
C GLY A 166 27.13 -26.43 -13.66
N HIS A 167 27.35 -26.79 -14.92
CA HIS A 167 27.72 -28.10 -15.48
C HIS A 167 27.95 -27.83 -16.99
N GLY A 168 29.11 -28.05 -17.62
CA GLY A 168 30.02 -29.17 -17.51
C GLY A 168 29.95 -29.99 -18.81
N HIS A 169 30.94 -29.82 -19.70
CA HIS A 169 31.36 -30.69 -20.82
C HIS A 169 30.36 -31.09 -21.94
N ARG A 170 30.64 -30.67 -23.19
CA ARG A 170 30.94 -31.59 -24.32
C ARG A 170 31.56 -30.87 -25.52
N GLU A 171 32.59 -31.51 -26.08
CA GLU A 171 33.38 -31.14 -27.27
C GLU A 171 32.59 -31.24 -28.58
N GLY A 172 33.00 -30.51 -29.63
CA GLY A 172 32.55 -30.75 -31.01
C GLY A 172 32.79 -29.60 -31.99
N ALA A 173 33.71 -29.80 -32.94
CA ALA A 173 34.31 -28.82 -33.86
C ALA A 173 33.43 -28.28 -35.01
N GLY A 174 33.86 -27.15 -35.62
CA GLY A 174 33.49 -26.72 -36.99
C GLY A 174 33.44 -25.20 -37.21
N SER A 175 34.57 -24.48 -37.27
CA SER A 175 35.26 -24.00 -38.49
C SER A 175 34.62 -22.80 -39.25
N ARG A 176 35.40 -21.71 -39.30
CA ARG A 176 35.54 -20.64 -40.33
C ARG A 176 34.51 -19.49 -40.37
N TYR A 177 34.92 -18.32 -39.86
CA TYR A 177 35.23 -17.06 -40.59
C TYR A 177 36.08 -16.19 -39.63
N GLY A 178 37.30 -15.76 -39.96
CA GLY A 178 37.53 -14.43 -40.52
C GLY A 178 38.47 -13.60 -39.63
N ARG A 179 39.74 -13.54 -40.03
CA ARG A 179 40.92 -12.85 -39.46
C ARG A 179 40.76 -11.32 -39.21
N ARG A 180 41.22 -10.81 -38.04
CA ARG A 180 42.31 -9.80 -37.80
C ARG A 180 42.11 -8.96 -36.52
N SER A 181 43.09 -9.03 -35.62
CA SER A 181 43.44 -8.08 -34.52
C SER A 181 44.34 -6.92 -35.07
N PRO A 182 44.74 -5.85 -34.34
CA PRO A 182 44.79 -5.67 -32.87
C PRO A 182 44.42 -4.27 -32.27
N CYS A 183 44.40 -4.22 -30.92
CA CYS A 183 44.59 -3.11 -29.94
C CYS A 183 45.16 -1.76 -30.44
N ALA A 184 45.02 -0.57 -29.83
CA ALA A 184 44.53 0.03 -28.56
C ALA A 184 44.42 1.57 -28.83
N PRO A 185 44.53 2.57 -27.91
CA PRO A 185 44.38 2.68 -26.46
C PRO A 185 43.46 3.85 -26.00
N CYS A 186 43.24 3.97 -24.69
CA CYS A 186 42.68 5.15 -24.02
C CYS A 186 43.58 6.40 -24.21
N PRO A 187 43.02 7.62 -24.26
CA PRO A 187 43.79 8.85 -24.06
C PRO A 187 43.88 9.25 -22.57
N PRO A 188 44.99 9.90 -22.16
CA PRO A 188 45.19 10.45 -20.83
C PRO A 188 44.73 11.92 -20.71
N GLU A 189 44.85 12.37 -19.47
CA GLU A 189 44.57 13.64 -18.81
C GLU A 189 44.87 14.93 -19.60
N GLY A 190 44.05 15.95 -19.33
CA GLY A 190 44.26 17.35 -19.71
C GLY A 190 43.73 18.26 -18.60
N GLU A 191 44.69 18.91 -17.96
CA GLU A 191 44.67 19.73 -16.74
C GLU A 191 44.41 21.23 -17.07
N HIS A 192 44.14 22.04 -16.04
CA HIS A 192 44.06 23.53 -15.99
C HIS A 192 42.73 24.19 -16.45
N ASP A 193 42.18 25.24 -15.80
CA ASP A 193 42.67 26.10 -14.72
C ASP A 193 41.51 26.85 -14.01
N GLU A 194 41.88 27.46 -12.89
CA GLU A 194 41.19 28.26 -11.88
C GLU A 194 40.20 29.35 -12.31
N ARG A 195 39.22 29.59 -11.42
CA ARG A 195 38.80 30.87 -10.78
C ARG A 195 37.32 30.77 -10.38
N THR A 196 36.79 31.28 -9.26
CA THR A 196 37.27 31.96 -8.05
C THR A 196 36.00 32.13 -7.17
N MET A 197 36.13 31.82 -5.88
CA MET A 197 35.45 32.36 -4.68
C MET A 197 33.92 32.64 -4.66
N ALA A 198 33.25 32.06 -3.66
CA ALA A 198 32.62 32.73 -2.50
C ALA A 198 31.49 31.82 -1.93
N ALA A 199 31.72 31.14 -0.80
CA ALA A 199 31.39 31.58 0.56
C ALA A 199 29.87 31.71 0.83
N GLY A 200 29.32 30.85 1.69
CA GLY A 200 27.93 30.95 2.16
C GLY A 200 27.43 29.79 3.03
N THR A 201 27.93 29.72 4.26
CA THR A 201 27.21 29.31 5.48
C THR A 201 26.67 27.88 5.64
N ILE A 202 27.45 27.16 6.44
CA ILE A 202 27.14 26.04 7.35
C ILE A 202 26.01 26.38 8.34
N ALA A 203 25.01 25.51 8.46
CA ALA A 203 24.19 25.35 9.64
C ALA A 203 23.77 23.88 9.79
N SER A 204 24.52 23.17 10.63
CA SER A 204 24.10 21.92 11.25
C SER A 204 23.13 22.25 12.37
N VAL A 205 21.94 21.63 12.40
CA VAL A 205 21.17 21.48 13.63
C VAL A 205 20.69 20.04 13.72
N GLU A 206 20.86 19.54 14.94
CA GLU A 206 20.91 18.17 15.39
C GLU A 206 19.55 17.46 15.44
N GLN A 207 19.66 16.14 15.52
CA GLN A 207 18.60 15.19 15.87
C GLN A 207 18.15 15.37 17.33
N GLU A 208 16.83 15.45 17.55
CA GLU A 208 16.11 14.86 18.68
C GLU A 208 14.73 14.44 18.11
N GLY A 209 14.20 13.23 18.26
CA GLY A 209 14.32 12.31 19.37
C GLY A 209 13.14 12.47 20.33
N ALA A 210 11.89 12.28 19.88
CA ALA A 210 10.75 12.14 20.79
C ALA A 210 9.54 11.45 20.13
N SER A 211 9.32 10.18 20.49
CA SER A 211 8.02 9.51 20.41
C SER A 211 7.05 10.16 21.39
N PRO A 212 5.78 10.45 21.03
CA PRO A 212 4.74 10.70 22.00
C PRO A 212 4.11 9.36 22.47
N PRO A 213 3.59 9.31 23.71
CA PRO A 213 3.13 8.09 24.36
C PRO A 213 1.78 7.61 23.84
N ASP A 214 1.58 6.30 23.91
CA ASP A 214 0.32 5.59 23.75
C ASP A 214 -0.77 6.20 24.65
N ALA A 215 -1.75 6.84 24.04
CA ALA A 215 -3.00 7.23 24.70
C ALA A 215 -4.05 6.12 24.47
N PRO A 216 -4.71 5.60 25.51
CA PRO A 216 -5.78 4.63 25.35
C PRO A 216 -7.00 5.29 24.71
N CYS A 217 -7.35 4.84 23.50
CA CYS A 217 -8.58 5.21 22.81
C CYS A 217 -9.79 4.58 23.50
N SER A 218 -10.38 5.29 24.46
CA SER A 218 -11.74 5.01 24.93
C SER A 218 -12.60 6.24 24.71
N GLU A 219 -13.20 6.38 23.53
CA GLU A 219 -14.41 7.20 23.37
C GLU A 219 -15.18 6.80 22.10
N THR A 220 -16.49 6.64 22.30
CA THR A 220 -17.51 6.19 21.36
C THR A 220 -17.50 7.00 20.07
N SER A 221 -16.91 6.44 19.01
CA SER A 221 -16.86 7.05 17.67
C SER A 221 -18.18 6.80 16.93
N THR A 222 -18.99 7.84 16.71
CA THR A 222 -20.15 7.78 15.81
C THR A 222 -19.66 7.69 14.36
N ILE A 223 -19.59 6.46 13.84
CA ILE A 223 -19.29 6.21 12.43
C ILE A 223 -20.49 6.65 11.60
N LEU A 224 -20.37 7.77 10.91
CA LEU A 224 -21.27 8.13 9.82
C LEU A 224 -20.84 7.35 8.57
N ILE A 225 -21.44 6.17 8.36
CA ILE A 225 -21.41 5.54 7.03
C ILE A 225 -22.26 6.45 6.13
N LEU A 226 -21.61 7.34 5.40
CA LEU A 226 -22.26 8.14 4.38
C LEU A 226 -22.65 7.22 3.23
N PRO A 227 -23.93 7.13 2.85
CA PRO A 227 -24.26 6.73 1.50
C PRO A 227 -23.81 7.88 0.59
N GLU A 228 -22.83 7.64 -0.26
CA GLU A 228 -22.77 8.34 -1.55
C GLU A 228 -23.97 7.92 -2.41
#